data_AF-A0A445CAS9-F1
#
_entry.id   AF-A0A445CAS9-F1
#
_cell.length_a   1.000
_cell.length_b   1.000
_cell.length_c   1.000
_cell.angle_alpha   90.00
_cell.angle_beta   90.00
_cell.angle_gamma   90.00
#
_symmetry.space_group_name_H-M   'P 1'
#
loop_
_entity.id
_entity.type
_entity.pdbx_description
1 polymer ?
#
loop_
_entity_poly.entity_id
_entity_poly.type
_entity_poly.pdbx_seq_one_letter_code
_entity_poly.pdbx_strand_id
1 'polypeptide(L)'
;MVERDIVCWSDMIQGYASNGLPKEALDLFFEMQMENLRLDCYAMVGVLSACARLGALELGNWAKELMDVDEFLLNPEDVVAS
;
A
#
# COMPACT_ATOMS: atom_id res chain seq x y z
N MET A 1 11.05 -3.78 -20.87
CA MET A 1 10.52 -2.95 -19.77
C MET A 1 10.76 -3.75 -18.51
N VAL A 2 11.36 -3.15 -17.48
CA VAL A 2 11.50 -3.83 -16.19
C VAL A 2 10.10 -3.88 -15.60
N GLU A 3 9.47 -5.06 -15.58
CA GLU A 3 8.24 -5.27 -14.81
C GLU A 3 8.55 -4.90 -13.37
N ARG A 4 7.81 -3.93 -12.81
CA ARG A 4 7.91 -3.61 -11.40
C ARG A 4 7.14 -4.70 -10.66
N ASP A 5 7.86 -5.49 -9.86
CA ASP A 5 7.23 -6.45 -8.97
C ASP A 5 6.44 -5.71 -7.86
N ILE A 6 5.43 -6.36 -7.28
CA ILE A 6 4.60 -5.86 -6.18
C ILE A 6 5.47 -5.34 -5.05
N VAL A 7 6.55 -6.07 -4.71
CA VAL A 7 7.52 -5.66 -3.68
C VAL A 7 8.13 -4.28 -3.98
N CYS A 8 8.47 -4.00 -5.24
CA CYS A 8 9.03 -2.70 -5.63
C CYS A 8 8.01 -1.57 -5.48
N TRP A 9 6.73 -1.82 -5.77
CA TRP A 9 5.67 -0.83 -5.57
C TRP A 9 5.49 -0.50 -4.10
N SER A 10 5.44 -1.53 -3.25
CA SER A 10 5.28 -1.39 -1.80
C SER A 10 6.45 -0.60 -1.19
N ASP A 11 7.68 -0.92 -1.59
CA ASP A 11 8.88 -0.19 -1.15
C ASP A 11 8.86 1.28 -1.58
N MET A 12 8.45 1.56 -2.83
CA MET A 12 8.35 2.94 -3.31
C MET A 12 7.28 3.72 -2.55
N ILE A 13 6.06 3.19 -2.43
CA ILE A 13 4.95 3.83 -1.72
C ILE A 13 5.36 4.15 -0.29
N GLN A 14 5.93 3.17 0.43
CA GLN A 14 6.39 3.38 1.80
C GLN A 14 7.53 4.39 1.86
N GLY A 15 8.47 4.34 0.92
CA GLY A 15 9.58 5.27 0.81
C GLY A 15 9.11 6.71 0.64
N TYR A 16 8.19 6.98 -0.28
CA TYR A 16 7.62 8.32 -0.47
C TYR A 16 6.82 8.78 0.75
N ALA A 17 5.97 7.91 1.30
CA ALA A 17 5.17 8.22 2.49
C ALA A 17 6.04 8.58 3.70
N SER A 18 7.15 7.87 3.92
CA SER A 18 8.09 8.11 5.03
C SER A 18 8.98 9.33 4.80
N ASN A 19 9.34 9.64 3.55
CA ASN A 19 10.23 10.75 3.20
C ASN A 19 9.52 12.11 3.05
N GLY A 20 8.33 12.25 3.61
CA GLY A 20 7.66 13.55 3.58
C GLY A 20 6.84 13.81 2.32
N LEU A 21 6.72 12.83 1.41
CA LEU A 21 6.14 12.95 0.06
C LEU A 21 4.85 12.12 -0.09
N PRO A 22 3.77 12.46 0.64
CA PRO A 22 2.57 11.64 0.69
C PRO A 22 1.74 11.71 -0.61
N LYS A 23 1.88 12.75 -1.43
CA LYS A 23 1.15 12.83 -2.70
C LYS A 23 1.70 11.84 -3.70
N GLU A 24 3.02 11.80 -3.82
CA GLU A 24 3.77 10.90 -4.68
C GLU A 24 3.53 9.44 -4.29
N ALA A 25 3.39 9.17 -2.98
CA ALA A 25 2.98 7.85 -2.49
C ALA A 25 1.57 7.44 -2.98
N LEU A 26 0.62 8.38 -2.98
CA LEU A 26 -0.73 8.12 -3.48
C LEU A 26 -0.78 8.02 -5.01
N ASP A 27 0.01 8.82 -5.73
CA ASP A 27 0.10 8.74 -7.19
C ASP A 27 0.57 7.35 -7.63
N LEU A 28 1.59 6.80 -6.95
CA LEU A 28 2.05 5.43 -7.19
C LEU A 28 1.01 4.38 -6.82
N PHE A 29 0.27 4.59 -5.73
CA PHE A 29 -0.83 3.70 -5.37
C PHE A 29 -1.89 3.66 -6.47
N PHE A 30 -2.27 4.80 -7.05
CA PHE A 30 -3.22 4.83 -8.16
C PHE A 30 -2.65 4.16 -9.42
N GLU A 31 -1.38 4.36 -9.75
CA GLU A 31 -0.71 3.67 -10.87
C GLU A 31 -0.75 2.15 -10.67
N MET A 32 -0.45 1.67 -9.45
CA MET A 32 -0.55 0.25 -9.07
C MET A 32 -1.98 -0.30 -9.22
N GLN A 33 -3.00 0.47 -8.82
CA GLN A 33 -4.40 0.07 -8.99
C GLN A 33 -4.82 0.02 -10.47
N MET A 34 -4.31 0.92 -11.32
CA MET A 34 -4.55 0.89 -12.76
C MET A 34 -3.96 -0.37 -13.43
N GLU A 35 -2.88 -0.92 -12.86
CA GLU A 35 -2.29 -2.19 -13.29
C GLU A 35 -3.03 -3.42 -12.72
N ASN A 36 -4.13 -3.23 -11.97
CA ASN A 36 -4.87 -4.28 -11.25
C ASN A 36 -4.00 -5.10 -10.29
N LEU A 37 -2.95 -4.47 -9.73
CA LEU A 37 -2.09 -5.10 -8.75
C LEU A 37 -2.70 -5.00 -7.35
N ARG A 38 -2.65 -6.11 -6.62
CA ARG A 38 -3.13 -6.20 -5.23
C ARG A 38 -2.15 -5.53 -4.28
N LEU A 39 -2.66 -4.67 -3.40
CA LEU A 39 -1.88 -4.11 -2.31
C LEU A 39 -1.51 -5.20 -1.29
N ASP A 40 -0.24 -5.25 -0.91
CA ASP A 40 0.17 -5.96 0.30
C ASP A 40 -0.02 -5.08 1.55
N CYS A 41 0.17 -5.68 2.72
CA CYS A 41 0.03 -4.98 4.00
C CYS A 41 1.03 -3.83 4.16
N TYR A 42 2.21 -3.94 3.54
CA TYR A 42 3.28 -2.95 3.65
C TYR A 42 2.94 -1.68 2.85
N ALA A 43 2.51 -1.85 1.60
CA ALA A 43 2.01 -0.76 0.77
C ALA A 43 0.80 -0.07 1.42
N MET A 44 -0.12 -0.84 2.00
CA MET A 44 -1.31 -0.29 2.67
C MET A 44 -0.94 0.64 3.84
N VAL A 45 0.05 0.28 4.65
CA VAL A 45 0.55 1.15 5.74
C VAL A 45 1.08 2.47 5.16
N GLY A 46 1.82 2.41 4.06
CA GLY A 46 2.29 3.59 3.33
C GLY A 46 1.13 4.49 2.84
N VAL A 47 0.11 3.89 2.22
CA VAL A 47 -1.08 4.60 1.71
C VAL A 47 -1.87 5.25 2.85
N LEU A 48 -2.16 4.53 3.92
CA LEU A 48 -2.90 5.06 5.07
C LEU A 48 -2.13 6.19 5.76
N SER A 49 -0.81 6.06 5.88
CA SER A 49 0.06 7.14 6.39
C SER A 49 0.00 8.37 5.50
N ALA A 50 0.08 8.20 4.18
CA ALA A 50 -0.05 9.30 3.22
C ALA A 50 -1.42 10.00 3.32
N CYS A 51 -2.50 9.23 3.41
CA CYS A 51 -3.86 9.75 3.61
C CYS A 51 -3.98 10.57 4.91
N ALA A 52 -3.45 10.06 6.03
CA ALA A 52 -3.46 10.75 7.31
C ALA A 52 -2.70 12.08 7.24
N ARG A 53 -1.55 12.12 6.55
CA ARG A 53 -0.74 13.33 6.37
C ARG A 53 -1.38 14.37 5.46
N LEU A 54 -2.22 13.94 4.52
CA LEU A 54 -2.94 14.82 3.59
C LEU A 54 -4.35 15.19 4.06
N GLY A 55 -4.85 14.58 5.15
CA GLY A 55 -6.24 14.73 5.58
C GLY A 55 -7.25 14.06 4.64
N ALA A 56 -6.82 13.11 3.82
CA ALA A 56 -7.64 12.43 2.81
C ALA A 56 -8.41 11.24 3.41
N LEU A 57 -9.33 11.53 4.34
CA LEU A 57 -10.05 10.50 5.10
C LEU A 57 -10.88 9.56 4.21
N GLU A 58 -11.61 10.12 3.24
CA GLU A 58 -12.43 9.35 2.31
C GLU A 58 -11.58 8.37 1.49
N LEU A 59 -10.41 8.81 1.05
CA LEU A 59 -9.47 7.96 0.32
C LEU A 59 -8.90 6.85 1.20
N GLY A 60 -8.54 7.17 2.45
CA GLY A 60 -8.07 6.16 3.41
C GLY A 60 -9.12 5.08 3.69
N ASN A 61 -10.41 5.46 3.79
CA ASN A 61 -11.50 4.51 3.95
C ASN A 61 -11.68 3.63 2.70
N TRP A 62 -11.70 4.25 1.51
CA TRP A 62 -11.77 3.51 0.26
C TRP A 62 -10.60 2.53 0.10
N ALA A 63 -9.37 2.98 0.39
CA ALA A 63 -8.19 2.13 0.31
C ALA A 63 -8.30 0.94 1.28
N LYS A 64 -8.79 1.15 2.50
CA LYS A 64 -9.01 0.08 3.47
C LYS A 64 -9.99 -0.99 2.97
N GLU A 65 -11.02 -0.62 2.20
CA GLU A 65 -11.99 -1.56 1.63
C GLU A 65 -11.41 -2.39 0.47
N LEU A 66 -10.33 -1.93 -0.18
CA LEU A 66 -9.66 -2.69 -1.24
C LEU A 66 -8.85 -3.87 -0.70
N MET A 67 -8.49 -3.86 0.58
CA MET A 67 -7.68 -4.93 1.16
C MET A 67 -8.58 -6.04 1.68
N ASP A 68 -8.32 -7.27 1.22
CA ASP A 68 -8.95 -8.45 1.78
C ASP A 68 -8.47 -8.61 3.23
N VAL A 69 -9.41 -8.53 4.17
CA VAL A 69 -9.12 -8.48 5.62
C VAL A 69 -8.36 -9.73 6.08
N ASP A 70 -8.52 -10.84 5.34
CA ASP A 70 -7.87 -12.12 5.60
C ASP A 70 -6.34 -12.10 5.40
N GLU A 71 -5.80 -11.19 4.58
CA GLU A 71 -4.34 -11.07 4.37
C GLU A 71 -3.69 -10.08 5.34
N PHE A 72 -4.45 -9.12 5.87
CA PHE A 72 -3.99 -8.20 6.91
C PHE A 72 -3.84 -8.88 8.28
N LEU A 73 -4.57 -9.97 8.50
CA LEU A 73 -4.54 -10.77 9.73
C LEU A 73 -3.61 -11.98 9.67
N LEU A 74 -3.00 -12.27 8.50
CA LEU A 74 -1.96 -13.28 8.42
C LEU A 74 -0.66 -12.73 8.99
N ASN A 75 -0.39 -13.12 10.22
CA ASN A 75 0.87 -12.86 10.87
C ASN A 75 1.97 -13.60 10.07
N PRO A 76 3.14 -12.99 9.80
CA PRO A 76 4.25 -13.69 9.13
C PRO A 76 4.65 -14.98 9.85
N GLU A 77 4.39 -15.06 11.16
CA GLU A 77 4.63 -16.24 12.01
C GLU A 77 3.71 -17.43 11.69
N ASP A 78 2.51 -17.20 11.15
CA ASP A 78 1.55 -18.27 10.84
C ASP A 78 1.89 -19.00 9.53
N VAL A 79 2.72 -18.39 8.67
CA VAL A 79 3.14 -18.94 7.37
C VAL A 79 4.32 -19.92 7.52
N VAL A 80 5.06 -19.87 8.64
CA VAL A 80 6.28 -20.67 8.87
C VAL A 80 6.01 -22.00 9.59
N ALA A 81 4.75 -22.33 9.88
CA ALA A 81 4.37 -23.48 10.70
C ALA A 81 3.77 -24.67 9.91
N SER A 82 3.89 -24.72 8.58
CA SER A 82 3.41 -25.85 7.74
C SER A 82 4.53 -26.59 7.03
#